data_AF-A0A916DAD7-F1
#
_entry.id   AF-A0A916DAD7-F1
#
_cell.length_a   1.000
_cell.length_b   1.000
_cell.length_c   1.000
_cell.angle_alpha   90.00
_cell.angle_beta   90.00
_cell.angle_gamma   90.00
#
_symmetry.space_group_name_H-M   'P 1'
#
loop_
_entity.id
_entity.type
_entity.pdbx_description
1 polymer ?
#
loop_
_entity_poly.entity_id
_entity_poly.type
_entity_poly.pdbx_seq_one_letter_code
_entity_poly.pdbx_strand_id
1 'polypeptide(L)'
;MERERCWTLVGTYEDGTWHAAKRRRISGKPASVEVDWEWTLKREEKRGDVIGFAHTHPNGAGTTPSERDLRTLRAWRIALGKPLLMLIEDGETIAGYMLHHDDDELKPIMSITRGEQGVFIISNGLS
;
A
#
# COMPACT_ATOMS: atom_id res chain seq x y z
N MET A 1 22.73 3.70 -5.87
CA MET A 1 21.45 2.99 -6.08
C MET A 1 20.60 3.25 -4.85
N GLU A 2 19.46 3.92 -5.00
CA GLU A 2 18.57 4.14 -3.87
C GLU A 2 17.98 2.80 -3.39
N ARG A 3 17.82 2.65 -2.08
CA ARG A 3 17.19 1.46 -1.51
C ARG A 3 15.69 1.65 -1.51
N GLU A 4 15.00 0.60 -1.94
CA GLU A 4 13.55 0.50 -1.77
C GLU A 4 13.20 0.57 -0.28
N ARG A 5 12.12 1.28 0.02
CA ARG A 5 11.57 1.47 1.36
C ARG A 5 10.15 0.99 1.36
N CYS A 6 9.68 0.45 2.48
CA CYS A 6 8.31 -0.03 2.61
C CYS A 6 7.70 0.42 3.95
N TRP A 7 6.38 0.56 3.97
CA TRP A 7 5.58 1.01 5.08
C TRP A 7 4.27 0.24 5.13
N THR A 8 3.76 0.00 6.33
CA THR A 8 2.35 -0.37 6.49
C THR A 8 1.49 0.87 6.30
N LEU A 9 0.41 0.75 5.54
CA LEU A 9 -0.64 1.78 5.46
C LEU A 9 -1.68 1.53 6.53
N VAL A 10 -2.01 2.58 7.27
CA VAL A 10 -3.14 2.58 8.20
C VAL A 10 -4.11 3.69 7.84
N GLY A 11 -5.39 3.52 8.12
CA GLY A 11 -6.38 4.54 7.79
C GLY A 11 -7.82 4.11 7.94
N THR A 12 -8.72 4.99 7.51
CA THR A 12 -10.17 4.77 7.48
C THR A 12 -10.69 4.87 6.05
N TYR A 13 -11.89 4.33 5.83
CA TYR A 13 -12.65 4.45 4.59
C TYR A 13 -13.99 5.12 4.90
N GLU A 14 -14.19 6.31 4.38
CA GLU A 14 -15.35 7.18 4.66
C GLU A 14 -15.80 7.81 3.34
N ASP A 15 -17.10 7.79 3.06
CA ASP A 15 -17.72 8.43 1.88
C ASP A 15 -17.01 8.16 0.55
N GLY A 16 -16.64 6.90 0.30
CA GLY A 16 -15.98 6.49 -0.95
C GLY A 16 -14.48 6.79 -1.02
N THR A 17 -13.89 7.27 0.07
CA THR A 17 -12.50 7.77 0.12
C THR A 17 -11.72 7.13 1.25
N TRP A 18 -10.50 6.66 0.95
CA TRP A 18 -9.56 6.22 1.97
C TRP A 18 -8.69 7.39 2.45
N HIS A 19 -8.54 7.49 3.76
CA HIS A 19 -7.60 8.38 4.42
C HIS A 19 -6.43 7.56 4.95
N ALA A 20 -5.37 7.44 4.16
CA ALA A 20 -4.26 6.54 4.42
C ALA A 20 -3.04 7.28 4.96
N ALA A 21 -2.31 6.67 5.89
CA ALA A 21 -1.03 7.19 6.36
C ALA A 21 0.02 6.08 6.40
N LYS A 22 1.23 6.40 5.94
CA LYS A 22 2.38 5.52 6.07
C LYS A 22 2.82 5.44 7.53
N ARG A 23 2.96 4.21 8.04
CA ARG A 23 3.51 3.91 9.36
C ARG A 23 4.56 2.83 9.26
N ARG A 24 5.37 2.75 10.31
CA ARG A 24 6.40 1.73 10.49
C ARG A 24 7.27 1.50 9.25
N ARG A 25 8.15 2.47 8.97
CA ARG A 25 9.11 2.37 7.87
C ARG A 25 10.10 1.23 8.10
N ILE A 26 10.20 0.31 7.14
CA ILE A 26 11.34 -0.60 7.00
C ILE A 26 12.12 -0.23 5.73
N SER A 27 13.44 -0.39 5.78
CA SER A 27 14.33 -0.28 4.64
C SER A 27 14.89 -1.65 4.30
N GLY A 28 14.68 -2.11 3.07
CA GLY A 28 15.11 -3.43 2.63
C GLY A 28 16.52 -3.44 2.03
N LYS A 29 16.85 -4.57 1.40
CA LYS A 29 17.98 -4.69 0.47
C LYS A 29 17.50 -4.25 -0.92
N PRO A 30 18.39 -3.87 -1.85
CA PRO A 30 18.00 -3.65 -3.25
C PRO A 30 17.18 -4.85 -3.77
N ALA A 31 15.99 -4.59 -4.30
CA ALA A 31 15.04 -5.60 -4.81
C ALA A 31 14.45 -6.58 -3.78
N SER A 32 14.42 -6.24 -2.48
CA SER A 32 13.65 -6.99 -1.47
C SER A 32 13.43 -6.11 -0.23
N VAL A 33 12.22 -5.57 -0.09
CA VAL A 33 11.75 -4.98 1.17
C VAL A 33 10.65 -5.85 1.73
N GLU A 34 10.85 -6.34 2.94
CA GLU A 34 9.82 -6.99 3.72
C GLU A 34 9.21 -5.94 4.67
N VAL A 35 7.89 -5.86 4.67
CA VAL A 35 7.16 -5.03 5.64
C VAL A 35 7.30 -5.66 7.04
N ASP A 36 7.18 -4.86 8.10
CA ASP A 36 7.12 -5.34 9.48
C ASP A 36 5.82 -6.13 9.72
N TRP A 37 5.81 -7.41 9.37
CA TRP A 37 4.61 -8.25 9.43
C TRP A 37 4.12 -8.45 10.87
N GLU A 38 5.05 -8.64 11.80
CA GLU A 38 4.73 -8.78 13.22
C GLU A 38 4.03 -7.52 13.76
N TRP A 39 4.59 -6.33 13.47
CA TRP A 39 3.95 -5.08 13.86
C TRP A 39 2.59 -4.90 13.18
N THR A 40 2.49 -5.25 11.90
CA THR A 40 1.26 -5.10 11.11
C THR A 40 0.13 -5.96 11.67
N LEU A 41 0.38 -7.23 11.97
CA LEU A 41 -0.62 -8.11 12.56
C LEU A 41 -1.06 -7.61 13.94
N LYS A 42 -0.10 -7.30 14.84
CA LYS A 42 -0.41 -6.74 16.16
C LYS A 42 -1.20 -5.43 16.06
N ARG A 43 -0.93 -4.64 15.03
CA ARG A 43 -1.64 -3.39 14.75
C ARG A 43 -3.07 -3.66 14.35
N GLU A 44 -3.28 -4.57 13.40
CA GLU A 44 -4.59 -4.97 12.94
C GLU A 44 -5.44 -5.56 14.06
N GLU A 45 -4.90 -6.53 14.81
CA GLU A 45 -5.61 -7.15 15.95
C GLU A 45 -6.05 -6.12 16.98
N LYS A 46 -5.24 -5.07 17.20
CA LYS A 46 -5.51 -4.05 18.21
C LYS A 46 -6.46 -2.95 17.74
N ARG A 47 -6.39 -2.55 16.46
CA ARG A 47 -7.09 -1.34 15.97
C ARG A 47 -7.95 -1.54 14.71
N GLY A 48 -7.78 -2.64 13.98
CA GLY A 48 -8.55 -2.94 12.77
C GLY A 48 -8.30 -2.00 11.58
N ASP A 49 -7.27 -1.16 11.65
CA ASP A 49 -7.09 -0.02 10.75
C ASP A 49 -5.91 -0.18 9.77
N VAL A 50 -5.37 -1.38 9.61
CA VAL A 50 -4.40 -1.64 8.52
C VAL A 50 -5.16 -1.67 7.21
N ILE A 51 -4.73 -0.89 6.22
CA ILE A 51 -5.43 -0.81 4.92
C ILE A 51 -4.53 -1.22 3.76
N GLY A 52 -3.31 -1.70 4.04
CA GLY A 52 -2.39 -2.20 3.03
C GLY A 52 -0.93 -1.82 3.29
N PHE A 53 -0.15 -1.64 2.23
CA PHE A 53 1.24 -1.22 2.33
C PHE A 53 1.63 -0.24 1.22
N ALA A 54 2.74 0.46 1.42
CA ALA A 54 3.34 1.31 0.41
C ALA A 54 4.82 1.00 0.26
N HIS A 55 5.36 1.09 -0.95
CA HIS A 55 6.79 0.98 -1.18
C HIS A 55 7.31 1.92 -2.27
N THR A 56 8.63 2.11 -2.31
CA THR A 56 9.31 2.89 -3.35
C THR A 56 10.05 1.99 -4.31
N HIS A 57 10.00 2.28 -5.60
CA HIS A 57 10.94 1.77 -6.60
C HIS A 57 12.12 2.74 -6.81
N PRO A 58 13.23 2.29 -7.39
CA PRO A 58 14.31 3.17 -7.83
C PRO A 58 13.83 4.18 -8.87
N ASN A 59 14.34 5.41 -8.80
CA ASN A 59 13.94 6.51 -9.70
C ASN A 59 13.97 6.10 -11.19
N GLY A 60 12.83 6.21 -11.87
CA GLY A 60 12.65 5.89 -13.29
C GLY A 60 12.30 4.43 -13.58
N ALA A 61 12.12 3.58 -12.57
CA ALA A 61 11.66 2.21 -12.75
C ALA A 61 10.14 2.09 -13.00
N GLY A 62 9.40 3.17 -12.80
CA GLY A 62 7.95 3.24 -12.89
C GLY A 62 7.24 2.72 -11.63
N THR A 63 5.92 2.89 -11.63
CA THR A 63 5.04 2.54 -10.50
C THR A 63 4.21 1.27 -10.76
N THR A 64 4.57 0.49 -11.78
CA THR A 64 3.88 -0.77 -12.09
C THR A 64 4.28 -1.85 -11.09
N PRO A 65 3.34 -2.60 -10.49
CA PRO A 65 3.64 -3.67 -9.55
C PRO A 65 4.41 -4.81 -10.22
N SER A 66 5.42 -5.32 -9.53
CA SER A 66 6.06 -6.58 -9.90
C SER A 66 5.19 -7.78 -9.50
N GLU A 67 5.49 -8.96 -10.04
CA GLU A 67 4.85 -10.20 -9.58
C GLU A 67 5.07 -10.46 -8.09
N ARG A 68 6.19 -9.99 -7.54
CA ARG A 68 6.46 -10.11 -6.10
C ARG A 68 5.49 -9.25 -5.30
N ASP A 69 5.23 -8.03 -5.73
CA ASP A 69 4.30 -7.12 -5.06
C ASP A 69 2.88 -7.71 -5.06
N LEU A 70 2.46 -8.31 -6.17
CA LEU A 70 1.19 -9.02 -6.28
C LEU A 70 1.09 -10.20 -5.31
N ARG A 71 2.13 -11.04 -5.22
CA ARG A 71 2.16 -12.16 -4.26
C ARG A 71 2.10 -11.67 -2.83
N THR A 72 2.83 -10.60 -2.49
CA THR A 72 2.80 -10.00 -1.15
C THR A 72 1.41 -9.46 -0.82
N LEU A 73 0.79 -8.71 -1.73
CA LEU A 73 -0.54 -8.15 -1.53
C LEU A 73 -1.61 -9.23 -1.34
N ARG A 74 -1.56 -10.31 -2.13
CA ARG A 74 -2.46 -11.47 -1.96
C ARG A 74 -2.26 -12.14 -0.61
N ALA A 75 -1.01 -12.40 -0.21
CA ALA A 75 -0.72 -13.01 1.09
C ALA A 75 -1.25 -12.16 2.25
N TRP A 76 -1.07 -10.84 2.17
CA TRP A 76 -1.64 -9.90 3.14
C TRP A 76 -3.15 -9.93 3.14
N ARG A 77 -3.81 -9.92 1.97
CA ARG A 77 -5.27 -9.91 1.88
C ARG A 77 -5.87 -11.19 2.46
N ILE A 78 -5.28 -12.35 2.18
CA ILE A 78 -5.68 -13.65 2.77
C ILE A 78 -5.58 -13.58 4.30
N ALA A 79 -4.47 -13.05 4.83
CA ALA A 79 -4.24 -13.00 6.27
C ALA A 79 -5.11 -11.96 6.99
N LEU A 80 -5.41 -10.81 6.38
CA LEU A 80 -6.18 -9.74 6.99
C LEU A 80 -7.69 -9.83 6.68
N GLY A 81 -8.09 -10.62 5.68
CA GLY A 81 -9.49 -10.92 5.36
C GLY A 81 -10.31 -9.74 4.83
N LYS A 82 -9.66 -8.70 4.27
CA LYS A 82 -10.33 -7.46 3.84
C LYS A 82 -9.66 -6.83 2.61
N PRO A 83 -10.34 -5.93 1.85
CA PRO A 83 -9.72 -5.23 0.74
C PRO A 83 -8.46 -4.48 1.18
N LEU A 84 -7.42 -4.51 0.35
CA LEU A 84 -6.14 -3.86 0.64
C LEU A 84 -5.67 -2.95 -0.48
N LEU A 85 -5.00 -1.88 -0.07
CA LEU A 85 -4.31 -0.92 -0.91
C LEU A 85 -2.83 -1.27 -1.06
N MET A 86 -2.28 -0.97 -2.22
CA MET A 86 -0.85 -0.94 -2.46
C MET A 86 -0.49 0.37 -3.12
N LEU A 87 0.40 1.14 -2.51
CA LEU A 87 0.93 2.38 -3.09
C LEU A 87 2.38 2.19 -3.52
N ILE A 88 2.68 2.53 -4.77
CA ILE A 88 4.02 2.42 -5.33
C ILE A 88 4.48 3.82 -5.71
N GLU A 89 5.62 4.23 -5.16
CA GLU A 89 6.25 5.51 -5.45
C GLU A 89 7.52 5.32 -6.27
N ASP A 90 7.68 6.12 -7.32
CA ASP A 90 8.91 6.19 -8.10
C ASP A 90 9.32 7.66 -8.24
N GLY A 91 10.13 8.12 -7.29
CA GLY A 91 10.56 9.51 -7.18
C GLY A 91 9.39 10.48 -7.04
N GLU A 92 9.02 11.09 -8.16
CA GLU A 92 7.96 12.11 -8.27
C GLU A 92 6.56 11.51 -8.50
N THR A 93 6.50 10.25 -8.92
CA THR A 93 5.23 9.59 -9.26
C THR A 93 4.74 8.69 -8.14
N ILE A 94 3.42 8.58 -8.02
CA ILE A 94 2.76 7.62 -7.15
C ILE A 94 1.61 6.97 -7.92
N ALA A 95 1.50 5.65 -7.83
CA ALA A 95 0.32 4.91 -8.26
C ALA A 95 -0.23 4.11 -7.09
N GLY A 96 -1.54 3.86 -7.13
CA GLY A 96 -2.21 3.02 -6.17
C GLY A 96 -2.96 1.91 -6.85
N TYR A 97 -3.09 0.82 -6.13
CA TYR A 97 -3.76 -0.37 -6.57
C TYR A 97 -4.59 -0.95 -5.43
N MET A 98 -5.69 -1.61 -5.77
CA MET A 98 -6.60 -2.21 -4.81
C MET A 98 -6.92 -3.65 -5.19
N LEU A 99 -6.90 -4.52 -4.19
CA LEU A 99 -7.32 -5.91 -4.30
C LEU A 99 -8.51 -6.14 -3.36
N HIS A 100 -9.68 -6.50 -3.89
CA HIS A 100 -10.87 -6.77 -3.08
C HIS A 100 -10.95 -8.24 -2.65
N HIS A 101 -10.77 -9.16 -3.60
CA HIS A 101 -10.77 -10.62 -3.38
C HIS A 101 -9.46 -11.28 -3.84
N ASP A 102 -9.19 -12.49 -3.35
CA ASP A 102 -7.93 -13.20 -3.61
C ASP A 102 -7.72 -13.50 -5.11
N ASP A 103 -8.82 -13.77 -5.81
CA ASP A 103 -8.86 -14.12 -7.23
C ASP A 103 -9.10 -12.91 -8.15
N ASP A 104 -9.23 -11.70 -7.57
CA ASP A 104 -9.48 -10.51 -8.36
C ASP A 104 -8.23 -10.06 -9.12
N GLU A 105 -8.48 -9.42 -10.26
CA GLU A 105 -7.49 -8.57 -10.89
C GLU A 105 -7.21 -7.35 -10.02
N LEU A 106 -5.95 -6.95 -10.00
CA LEU A 106 -5.51 -5.76 -9.30
C LEU A 106 -6.09 -4.52 -9.99
N LYS A 107 -6.90 -3.73 -9.28
CA LYS A 107 -7.54 -2.55 -9.84
C LYS A 107 -6.70 -1.30 -9.61
N PRO A 108 -6.35 -0.52 -10.65
CA PRO A 108 -5.68 0.76 -10.44
C PRO A 108 -6.63 1.74 -9.73
N ILE A 109 -6.07 2.55 -8.85
CA ILE A 109 -6.76 3.64 -8.18
C ILE A 109 -6.73 4.87 -9.07
N MET A 110 -7.88 5.53 -9.22
CA MET A 110 -8.04 6.67 -10.12
C MET A 110 -7.43 7.97 -9.58
N SER A 111 -7.47 8.19 -8.27
CA SER A 111 -6.99 9.43 -7.65
C SER A 111 -6.25 9.17 -6.34
N ILE A 112 -5.07 9.77 -6.23
CA ILE A 112 -4.29 9.85 -4.99
C ILE A 112 -3.81 11.28 -4.81
N THR A 113 -4.25 11.91 -3.72
CA THR A 113 -3.78 13.23 -3.33
C THR A 113 -2.96 13.11 -2.05
N ARG A 114 -1.74 13.68 -2.05
CA ARG A 114 -0.97 13.86 -0.81
C ARG A 114 -1.54 15.05 -0.06
N GLY A 115 -2.20 14.78 1.05
CA GLY A 115 -2.65 15.77 2.01
C GLY A 115 -1.55 16.20 2.98
N GLU A 116 -1.93 16.98 3.98
CA GLU A 116 -1.02 17.44 5.02
C GLU A 116 -0.45 16.27 5.84
N GLN A 117 0.74 16.47 6.42
CA GLN A 117 1.37 15.55 7.38
C GLN A 117 1.58 14.11 6.86
N GLY A 118 1.61 13.92 5.54
CA GLY A 118 1.85 12.61 4.92
C GLY A 118 0.63 11.69 4.92
N VAL A 119 -0.57 12.25 5.02
CA VAL A 119 -1.84 11.54 4.75
C VAL A 119 -2.10 11.52 3.24
N PHE A 120 -2.59 10.41 2.73
CA PHE A 120 -3.05 10.23 1.35
C PHE A 120 -4.57 10.17 1.37
N ILE A 121 -5.19 10.92 0.46
CA ILE A 121 -6.62 10.86 0.16
C ILE A 121 -6.76 10.09 -1.13
N ILE A 122 -7.46 8.96 -1.10
CA ILE A 122 -7.45 7.96 -2.16
C ILE A 122 -8.89 7.62 -2.52
N SER A 123 -9.28 7.82 -3.78
CA SER A 123 -10.64 7.54 -4.24
C SER A 123 -10.65 6.80 -5.57
N ASN A 124 -11.65 5.92 -5.73
CA ASN A 124 -11.79 5.06 -6.91
C ASN A 124 -12.63 5.68 -8.03
N GLY A 125 -13.04 6.94 -7.92
CA GLY A 125 -13.75 7.65 -9.00
C GLY A 125 -15.12 7.06 -9.38
N LEU A 126 -15.68 6.15 -8.59
CA LEU A 126 -17.02 5.59 -8.79
C LEU A 126 -17.98 6.25 -7.80
N SER A 127 -18.67 7.29 -8.27
CA SER A 127 -19.98 7.71 -7.77
C SER A 127 -21.07 6.93 -8.50
#